data_AF-A0A3S3EED8-F1
#
_entry.id   AF-A0A3S3EED8-F1
#
_cell.length_a   1.000
_cell.length_b   1.000
_cell.length_c   1.000
_cell.angle_alpha   90.00
_cell.angle_beta   90.00
_cell.angle_gamma   90.00
#
_symmetry.space_group_name_H-M   'P 1'
#
loop_
_entity.id
_entity.type
_entity.pdbx_description
1 polymer ?
#
loop_
_entity_poly.entity_id
_entity_poly.type
_entity_poly.pdbx_seq_one_letter_code
_entity_poly.pdbx_strand_id
1 'polypeptide(L)'
;MSTFNEIHALQFAWFTPEEAATKEIEATFRNTFGLMPDQVQRQRPPASPVPITVASATEGTTQFRVQAVPGRVDLFIEPTSNDPTHFPAFTDFAVILEGLTRAKTFCQFTGSGTYRQSFIVKLAKRVPDPAGFGDEFARILGVNNNLRGAADLSFQLNKTVHLGQYDINRVLRWTAETAQYQQFSFNAAAPLTPGPIGLAYFVTYLIDINTVPNLGKSFDAGGQIAVLEKLGSVVQRCVGFESLGDVK
;
A
#
# COMPACT_ATOMS: atom_id res chain seq x y z
N MET A 1 -10.24 19.81 -3.49
CA MET A 1 -9.88 18.60 -2.71
C MET A 1 -10.09 17.40 -3.63
N SER A 2 -9.20 16.40 -3.56
CA SER A 2 -9.30 15.20 -4.41
C SER A 2 -10.61 14.46 -4.16
N THR A 3 -11.25 13.95 -5.21
CA THR A 3 -12.44 13.07 -5.06
C THR A 3 -12.09 11.69 -4.49
N PHE A 4 -10.82 11.28 -4.56
CA PHE A 4 -10.27 10.14 -3.84
C PHE A 4 -9.72 10.62 -2.50
N ASN A 5 -10.58 10.67 -1.49
CA ASN A 5 -10.31 11.29 -0.20
C ASN A 5 -10.06 10.29 0.94
N GLU A 6 -10.15 8.99 0.67
CA GLU A 6 -9.86 7.93 1.63
C GLU A 6 -8.50 7.29 1.28
N ILE A 7 -7.53 7.27 2.21
CA ILE A 7 -6.28 6.52 2.05
C ILE A 7 -6.42 5.20 2.81
N HIS A 8 -6.36 4.08 2.09
CA HIS A 8 -6.57 2.75 2.66
C HIS A 8 -5.26 2.03 2.99
N ALA A 9 -4.15 2.38 2.34
CA ALA A 9 -2.84 1.82 2.65
C ALA A 9 -1.71 2.68 2.09
N LEU A 10 -0.60 2.70 2.84
CA LEU A 10 0.72 3.05 2.32
C LEU A 10 1.61 1.82 2.40
N GLN A 11 2.36 1.55 1.35
CA GLN A 11 3.34 0.48 1.31
C GLN A 11 4.65 0.97 0.70
N PHE A 12 5.75 0.63 1.35
CA PHE A 12 7.10 0.83 0.84
C PHE A 12 7.74 -0.54 0.68
N ALA A 13 8.39 -0.77 -0.46
CA ALA A 13 9.02 -2.04 -0.75
C ALA A 13 10.47 -1.84 -1.17
N TRP A 14 11.36 -2.65 -0.60
CA TRP A 14 12.77 -2.72 -0.96
C TRP A 14 13.07 -4.13 -1.47
N PHE A 15 13.68 -4.19 -2.64
CA PHE A 15 14.17 -5.45 -3.20
C PHE A 15 15.68 -5.50 -2.96
N THR A 16 16.07 -6.39 -2.06
CA THR A 16 17.44 -6.48 -1.52
C THR A 16 17.82 -7.95 -1.37
N PRO A 17 19.02 -8.37 -1.80
CA PRO A 17 19.50 -9.72 -1.57
C PRO A 17 19.95 -9.94 -0.12
N GLU A 18 20.05 -8.88 0.68
CA GLU A 18 20.53 -8.93 2.05
C GLU A 18 19.41 -9.31 3.03
N GLU A 19 19.75 -10.16 3.99
CA GLU A 19 18.85 -10.64 5.05
C GLU A 19 18.99 -9.83 6.35
N ALA A 20 19.49 -8.59 6.28
CA ALA A 20 19.74 -7.77 7.47
C ALA A 20 18.44 -7.52 8.26
N ALA A 21 17.39 -7.01 7.60
CA ALA A 21 16.09 -6.76 8.23
C ALA A 21 15.39 -8.03 8.76
N THR A 22 15.63 -9.20 8.14
CA THR A 22 15.05 -10.47 8.60
C THR A 22 15.64 -10.99 9.91
N LYS A 23 16.92 -10.70 10.20
CA LYS A 23 17.59 -11.23 11.41
C LYS A 23 17.11 -10.55 12.68
N GLU A 24 16.90 -9.24 12.61
CA GLU A 24 16.60 -8.38 13.76
C GLU A 24 15.30 -7.59 13.61
N ILE A 25 14.26 -8.22 13.03
CA ILE A 25 13.01 -7.54 12.65
C ILE A 25 12.38 -6.73 13.80
N GLU A 26 12.48 -7.21 15.04
CA GLU A 26 11.95 -6.52 16.22
C GLU A 26 12.71 -5.23 16.53
N ALA A 27 14.05 -5.27 16.47
CA ALA A 27 14.88 -4.10 16.68
C ALA A 27 14.70 -3.11 15.52
N THR A 28 14.67 -3.60 14.28
CA THR A 28 14.35 -2.80 13.09
C THR A 28 12.99 -2.12 13.21
N PHE A 29 11.94 -2.86 13.62
CA PHE A 29 10.59 -2.32 13.83
C PHE A 29 10.62 -1.23 14.90
N ARG A 30 11.20 -1.52 16.06
CA ARG A 30 11.30 -0.57 17.18
C ARG A 30 12.05 0.69 16.80
N ASN A 31 13.17 0.58 16.11
CA ASN A 31 13.97 1.73 15.69
C ASN A 31 13.28 2.56 14.59
N THR A 32 12.39 1.95 13.81
CA THR A 32 11.65 2.64 12.74
C THR A 32 10.41 3.35 13.25
N PHE A 33 9.66 2.71 14.14
CA PHE A 33 8.37 3.23 14.62
C PHE A 33 8.42 3.88 15.99
N GLY A 34 9.45 3.58 16.81
CA GLY A 34 9.50 3.96 18.21
C GLY A 34 8.64 3.09 19.12
N LEU A 35 8.10 1.98 18.60
CA LEU A 35 7.12 1.11 19.25
C LEU A 35 7.68 -0.30 19.47
N MET A 36 7.23 -0.98 20.51
CA MET A 36 7.43 -2.43 20.62
C MET A 36 6.41 -3.13 19.71
N PRO A 37 6.80 -4.19 18.97
CA PRO A 37 5.83 -4.95 18.19
C PRO A 37 4.89 -5.73 19.12
N ASP A 38 3.58 -5.61 18.88
CA ASP A 38 2.55 -6.40 19.57
C ASP A 38 2.58 -7.86 19.12
N GLN A 39 2.94 -8.07 17.84
CA GLN A 39 2.99 -9.38 17.21
C GLN A 39 4.29 -9.54 16.43
N VAL A 40 4.91 -10.70 16.61
CA VAL A 40 6.08 -11.14 15.84
C VAL A 40 5.83 -12.56 15.37
N GLN A 41 5.87 -12.78 14.07
CA GLN A 41 5.69 -14.09 13.47
C GLN A 41 6.92 -14.46 12.64
N ARG A 42 7.45 -15.66 12.86
CA ARG A 42 8.58 -16.20 12.08
C ARG A 42 8.19 -17.59 11.57
N GLN A 43 7.83 -17.68 10.30
CA GLN A 43 7.52 -18.95 9.65
C GLN A 43 8.77 -19.49 8.96
N ARG A 44 9.12 -20.76 9.23
CA ARG A 44 10.26 -21.45 8.64
C ARG A 44 9.80 -22.76 7.97
N PRO A 45 10.57 -23.28 6.99
CA PRO A 45 10.33 -24.63 6.46
C PRO A 45 10.30 -25.67 7.59
N PRO A 46 9.40 -26.67 7.54
CA PRO A 46 8.51 -27.03 6.43
C PRO A 46 7.17 -26.28 6.38
N ALA A 47 6.85 -25.45 7.39
CA ALA A 47 5.54 -24.80 7.51
C ALA A 47 5.27 -23.76 6.42
N SER A 48 6.33 -23.15 5.86
CA SER A 48 6.25 -22.32 4.66
C SER A 48 7.42 -22.68 3.72
N PRO A 49 7.16 -22.85 2.40
CA PRO A 49 8.22 -23.10 1.43
C PRO A 49 9.20 -21.92 1.30
N VAL A 50 8.79 -20.71 1.68
CA VAL A 50 9.62 -19.50 1.73
C VAL A 50 9.54 -18.91 3.14
N PRO A 51 10.67 -18.73 3.86
CA PRO A 51 10.64 -18.10 5.17
C PRO A 51 9.99 -16.72 5.14
N ILE A 52 9.04 -16.47 6.03
CA ILE A 52 8.38 -15.16 6.18
C ILE A 52 8.56 -14.70 7.61
N THR A 53 9.02 -13.46 7.78
CA THR A 53 9.15 -12.81 9.08
C THR A 53 8.29 -11.55 9.09
N VAL A 54 7.43 -11.41 10.09
CA VAL A 54 6.51 -10.27 10.24
C VAL A 54 6.65 -9.70 11.65
N ALA A 55 6.68 -8.37 11.76
CA ALA A 55 6.50 -7.66 13.01
C ALA A 55 5.43 -6.57 12.81
N SER A 56 4.50 -6.43 13.73
CA SER A 56 3.45 -5.41 13.66
C SER A 56 3.02 -4.90 15.03
N ALA A 57 2.56 -3.66 15.06
CA ALA A 57 1.92 -3.04 16.21
C ALA A 57 0.81 -2.10 15.74
N THR A 58 -0.14 -1.84 16.63
CA THR A 58 -1.20 -0.85 16.39
C THR A 58 -1.07 0.30 17.39
N GLU A 59 -0.99 1.53 16.89
CA GLU A 59 -1.02 2.76 17.70
C GLU A 59 -2.25 3.58 17.32
N GLY A 60 -3.20 3.71 18.24
CA GLY A 60 -4.49 4.34 17.97
C GLY A 60 -5.25 3.60 16.88
N THR A 61 -5.52 4.29 15.75
CA THR A 61 -6.22 3.74 14.57
C THR A 61 -5.28 3.41 13.42
N THR A 62 -3.98 3.23 13.69
CA THR A 62 -2.95 2.97 12.68
C THR A 62 -2.23 1.67 13.00
N GLN A 63 -2.24 0.73 12.07
CA GLN A 63 -1.39 -0.44 12.10
C GLN A 63 -0.10 -0.17 11.32
N PHE A 64 1.02 -0.47 11.98
CA PHE A 64 2.34 -0.51 11.38
C PHE A 64 2.78 -1.95 11.25
N ARG A 65 3.32 -2.32 10.09
CA ARG A 65 3.78 -3.69 9.84
C ARG A 65 5.03 -3.70 9.00
N VAL A 66 6.02 -4.50 9.40
CA VAL A 66 7.19 -4.85 8.60
C VAL A 66 7.06 -6.32 8.26
N GLN A 67 7.18 -6.63 6.98
CA GLN A 67 7.16 -7.99 6.48
C GLN A 67 8.40 -8.21 5.63
N ALA A 68 9.12 -9.29 5.87
CA ALA A 68 10.33 -9.62 5.16
C ALA A 68 10.30 -11.06 4.67
N VAL A 69 10.64 -11.21 3.39
CA VAL A 69 10.83 -12.48 2.69
C VAL A 69 12.19 -12.45 1.98
N PRO A 70 12.81 -13.58 1.65
CA PRO A 70 14.04 -13.60 0.87
C PRO A 70 13.92 -12.73 -0.39
N GLY A 71 14.81 -11.74 -0.52
CA GLY A 71 14.84 -10.84 -1.67
C GLY A 71 13.97 -9.57 -1.56
N ARG A 72 13.09 -9.46 -0.55
CA ARG A 72 12.13 -8.35 -0.44
C ARG A 72 11.73 -8.03 1.00
N VAL A 73 11.72 -6.75 1.32
CA VAL A 73 11.21 -6.23 2.59
C VAL A 73 10.16 -5.18 2.31
N ASP A 74 9.03 -5.27 3.02
CA ASP A 74 7.90 -4.37 2.90
C ASP A 74 7.62 -3.70 4.25
N LEU A 75 7.32 -2.40 4.20
CA LEU A 75 6.79 -1.61 5.29
C LEU A 75 5.37 -1.20 4.92
N PHE A 76 4.41 -1.47 5.79
CA PHE A 76 3.00 -1.12 5.64
C PHE A 76 2.57 -0.15 6.74
N ILE A 77 1.73 0.81 6.34
CA ILE A 77 1.01 1.73 7.22
C ILE A 77 -0.45 1.71 6.77
N GLU A 78 -1.30 1.15 7.61
CA GLU A 78 -2.69 0.84 7.27
C GLU A 78 -3.62 1.36 8.37
N PRO A 79 -4.76 1.96 8.02
CA PRO A 79 -5.73 2.40 9.02
C PRO A 79 -6.45 1.16 9.56
N THR A 80 -6.80 1.17 10.84
CA THR A 80 -7.56 0.10 11.49
C THR A 80 -8.80 0.67 12.15
N SER A 81 -9.87 -0.12 12.16
CA SER A 81 -11.11 0.20 12.86
C SER A 81 -11.48 -0.97 13.77
N ASN A 82 -11.88 -0.66 15.00
CA ASN A 82 -12.57 -1.59 15.87
C ASN A 82 -14.09 -1.56 15.67
N ASP A 83 -14.59 -0.55 14.93
CA ASP A 83 -15.98 -0.49 14.50
C ASP A 83 -16.14 -1.35 13.23
N PRO A 84 -16.89 -2.45 13.32
CA PRO A 84 -17.00 -3.41 12.24
C PRO A 84 -17.99 -2.96 11.15
N THR A 85 -18.61 -1.78 11.32
CA THR A 85 -19.46 -1.11 10.32
C THR A 85 -18.71 -0.05 9.52
N HIS A 86 -17.50 0.34 9.96
CA HIS A 86 -16.72 1.39 9.34
C HIS A 86 -15.47 0.85 8.65
N PHE A 87 -15.37 1.05 7.34
CA PHE A 87 -14.14 0.72 6.60
C PHE A 87 -13.07 1.77 6.92
N PRO A 88 -11.93 1.37 7.52
CA PRO A 88 -10.93 2.29 7.99
C PRO A 88 -10.24 2.98 6.81
N ALA A 89 -10.03 4.27 6.96
CA ALA A 89 -9.32 5.11 6.02
C ALA A 89 -8.60 6.22 6.80
N PHE A 90 -7.42 6.63 6.34
CA PHE A 90 -6.93 7.96 6.71
C PHE A 90 -7.63 9.00 5.83
N THR A 91 -8.13 10.06 6.45
CA THR A 91 -8.70 11.22 5.75
C THR A 91 -7.71 12.38 5.69
N ASP A 92 -6.68 12.36 6.54
CA ASP A 92 -5.57 13.31 6.50
C ASP A 92 -4.45 12.80 5.58
N PHE A 93 -4.15 13.57 4.54
CA PHE A 93 -3.10 13.26 3.58
C PHE A 93 -1.69 13.49 4.14
N ALA A 94 -1.54 14.13 5.30
CA ALA A 94 -0.26 14.24 6.01
C ALA A 94 0.37 12.87 6.30
N VAL A 95 -0.44 11.82 6.43
CA VAL A 95 0.05 10.43 6.64
C VAL A 95 1.01 9.97 5.54
N ILE A 96 0.89 10.46 4.31
CA ILE A 96 1.80 10.14 3.20
C ILE A 96 3.22 10.65 3.51
N LEU A 97 3.32 11.89 4.04
CA LEU A 97 4.59 12.50 4.42
C LEU A 97 5.19 11.86 5.66
N GLU A 98 4.37 11.54 6.64
CA GLU A 98 4.79 10.83 7.86
C GLU A 98 5.30 9.43 7.52
N GLY A 99 4.57 8.70 6.67
CA GLY A 99 4.97 7.38 6.19
C GLY A 99 6.28 7.43 5.41
N LEU A 100 6.45 8.42 4.53
CA LEU A 100 7.72 8.63 3.83
C LEU A 100 8.87 8.90 4.81
N THR A 101 8.63 9.67 5.87
CA THR A 101 9.64 9.94 6.90
C THR A 101 10.06 8.65 7.62
N ARG A 102 9.10 7.81 8.01
CA ARG A 102 9.37 6.49 8.62
C ARG A 102 10.12 5.56 7.66
N ALA A 103 9.73 5.54 6.39
CA ALA A 103 10.41 4.75 5.36
C ALA A 103 11.87 5.19 5.14
N LYS A 104 12.19 6.48 5.21
CA LYS A 104 13.57 6.97 5.16
C LYS A 104 14.41 6.45 6.33
N THR A 105 13.85 6.45 7.54
CA THR A 105 14.50 5.84 8.72
C THR A 105 14.72 4.34 8.53
N PHE A 106 13.82 3.66 7.83
CA PHE A 106 13.91 2.23 7.56
C PHE A 106 15.06 1.84 6.62
N CYS A 107 15.50 2.74 5.72
CA CYS A 107 16.55 2.47 4.73
C CYS A 107 17.90 2.04 5.34
N GLN A 108 18.17 2.35 6.61
CA GLN A 108 19.40 1.90 7.27
C GLN A 108 19.40 0.40 7.60
N PHE A 109 18.23 -0.25 7.58
CA PHE A 109 18.05 -1.66 7.98
C PHE A 109 17.89 -2.63 6.81
N THR A 110 17.74 -2.13 5.59
CA THR A 110 17.51 -2.90 4.36
C THR A 110 18.81 -3.36 3.67
N GLY A 111 19.97 -2.92 4.18
CA GLY A 111 21.28 -3.25 3.63
C GLY A 111 21.73 -2.29 2.52
N SER A 112 22.90 -2.56 1.94
CA SER A 112 23.52 -1.76 0.87
C SER A 112 23.26 -2.29 -0.56
N GLY A 113 22.66 -3.48 -0.64
CA GLY A 113 22.38 -4.22 -1.87
C GLY A 113 21.00 -3.94 -2.48
N THR A 114 20.25 -2.95 -2.00
CA THR A 114 18.91 -2.64 -2.55
C THR A 114 19.03 -2.23 -4.01
N TYR A 115 18.38 -2.95 -4.93
CA TYR A 115 18.45 -2.66 -6.37
C TYR A 115 17.12 -2.14 -6.94
N ARG A 116 16.04 -2.20 -6.16
CA ARG A 116 14.74 -1.63 -6.52
C ARG A 116 13.99 -1.16 -5.27
N GLN A 117 13.31 -0.03 -5.40
CA GLN A 117 12.43 0.51 -4.38
C GLN A 117 11.07 0.88 -4.96
N SER A 118 10.01 0.73 -4.17
CA SER A 118 8.65 1.09 -4.54
C SER A 118 7.99 1.89 -3.42
N PHE A 119 7.19 2.90 -3.79
CA PHE A 119 6.26 3.58 -2.91
C PHE A 119 4.87 3.46 -3.52
N ILE A 120 4.00 2.79 -2.78
CA ILE A 120 2.65 2.42 -3.19
C ILE A 120 1.67 3.12 -2.24
N VAL A 121 0.66 3.77 -2.82
CA VAL A 121 -0.44 4.41 -2.09
C VAL A 121 -1.75 3.93 -2.67
N LYS A 122 -2.65 3.42 -1.81
CA LYS A 122 -4.00 3.04 -2.20
C LYS A 122 -4.97 4.13 -1.72
N LEU A 123 -5.54 4.85 -2.67
CA LEU A 123 -6.63 5.80 -2.44
C LEU A 123 -7.97 5.15 -2.79
N ALA A 124 -9.04 5.65 -2.22
CA ALA A 124 -10.39 5.21 -2.47
C ALA A 124 -11.36 6.39 -2.55
N LYS A 125 -12.34 6.23 -3.42
CA LYS A 125 -13.56 7.02 -3.47
C LYS A 125 -14.72 6.08 -3.19
N ARG A 126 -15.47 6.35 -2.13
CA ARG A 126 -16.68 5.60 -1.81
C ARG A 126 -17.80 5.97 -2.77
N VAL A 127 -18.51 4.96 -3.27
CA VAL A 127 -19.75 5.12 -4.02
C VAL A 127 -20.91 4.48 -3.24
N PRO A 128 -22.14 4.99 -3.37
CA PRO A 128 -23.26 4.51 -2.56
C PRO A 128 -23.68 3.08 -2.89
N ASP A 129 -23.52 2.66 -4.14
CA ASP A 129 -23.93 1.36 -4.65
C ASP A 129 -23.06 0.93 -5.85
N PRO A 130 -23.16 -0.34 -6.30
CA PRO A 130 -22.41 -0.83 -7.46
C PRO A 130 -22.73 -0.13 -8.78
N ALA A 131 -23.92 0.47 -8.93
CA ALA A 131 -24.27 1.19 -10.15
C ALA A 131 -23.41 2.46 -10.31
N GLY A 132 -22.94 3.03 -9.20
CA GLY A 132 -22.01 4.16 -9.17
C GLY A 132 -20.62 3.86 -9.77
N PHE A 133 -20.21 2.60 -9.90
CA PHE A 133 -18.90 2.26 -10.50
C PHE A 133 -18.80 2.73 -11.94
N GLY A 134 -19.83 2.48 -12.75
CA GLY A 134 -19.84 2.84 -14.16
C GLY A 134 -19.74 4.35 -14.39
N ASP A 135 -20.52 5.11 -13.63
CA ASP A 135 -20.54 6.58 -13.71
C ASP A 135 -19.16 7.17 -13.35
N GLU A 136 -18.48 6.61 -12.34
CA GLU A 136 -17.15 7.05 -11.94
C GLU A 136 -16.05 6.66 -12.95
N PHE A 137 -16.12 5.46 -13.53
CA PHE A 137 -15.17 5.03 -14.56
C PHE A 137 -15.34 5.81 -15.87
N ALA A 138 -16.57 6.14 -16.26
CA ALA A 138 -16.82 7.01 -17.40
C ALA A 138 -16.13 8.37 -17.20
N ARG A 139 -16.21 8.93 -15.98
CA ARG A 139 -15.50 10.16 -15.59
C ARG A 139 -13.98 10.00 -15.64
N ILE A 140 -13.43 8.95 -15.05
CA ILE A 140 -11.97 8.68 -15.02
C ILE A 140 -11.42 8.57 -16.45
N LEU A 141 -12.11 7.82 -17.31
CA LEU A 141 -11.69 7.58 -18.69
C LEU A 141 -11.99 8.76 -19.63
N GLY A 142 -12.86 9.70 -19.21
CA GLY A 142 -13.31 10.82 -20.04
C GLY A 142 -14.16 10.36 -21.23
N VAL A 143 -14.95 9.29 -21.06
CA VAL A 143 -15.78 8.70 -22.12
C VAL A 143 -17.27 8.90 -21.83
N ASN A 144 -18.07 9.04 -22.88
CA ASN A 144 -19.53 9.18 -22.78
C ASN A 144 -20.28 7.84 -22.89
N ASN A 145 -19.58 6.72 -22.69
CA ASN A 145 -20.18 5.39 -22.76
C ASN A 145 -20.99 5.11 -21.49
N ASN A 146 -22.16 4.49 -21.65
CA ASN A 146 -22.92 4.00 -20.50
C ASN A 146 -22.27 2.73 -19.94
N LEU A 147 -21.59 2.86 -18.81
CA LEU A 147 -20.95 1.75 -18.08
C LEU A 147 -21.79 1.27 -16.88
N ARG A 148 -23.04 1.71 -16.75
CA ARG A 148 -23.90 1.32 -15.63
C ARG A 148 -24.13 -0.20 -15.61
N GLY A 149 -24.04 -0.77 -14.41
CA GLY A 149 -24.18 -2.21 -14.19
C GLY A 149 -22.90 -3.03 -14.41
N ALA A 150 -21.78 -2.41 -14.80
CA ALA A 150 -20.49 -3.09 -14.80
C ALA A 150 -19.95 -3.19 -13.36
N ALA A 151 -19.55 -4.41 -12.94
CA ALA A 151 -19.12 -4.70 -11.57
C ALA A 151 -17.59 -4.90 -11.43
N ASP A 152 -16.89 -5.25 -12.51
CA ASP A 152 -15.46 -5.61 -12.50
C ASP A 152 -14.61 -4.66 -13.37
N LEU A 153 -14.84 -3.36 -13.21
CA LEU A 153 -14.10 -2.36 -13.97
C LEU A 153 -12.68 -2.24 -13.43
N SER A 154 -11.68 -2.41 -14.30
CA SER A 154 -10.28 -2.12 -13.99
C SER A 154 -9.60 -1.45 -15.16
N PHE A 155 -8.89 -0.37 -14.88
CA PHE A 155 -8.09 0.34 -15.84
C PHE A 155 -6.70 0.57 -15.25
N GLN A 156 -5.66 0.24 -16.01
CA GLN A 156 -4.29 0.46 -15.59
C GLN A 156 -3.49 1.13 -16.70
N LEU A 157 -2.69 2.11 -16.30
CA LEU A 157 -1.63 2.68 -17.10
C LEU A 157 -0.28 2.41 -16.45
N ASN A 158 0.72 2.04 -17.24
CA ASN A 158 2.11 2.05 -16.82
C ASN A 158 2.91 2.95 -17.78
N LYS A 159 3.66 3.90 -17.24
CA LYS A 159 4.56 4.76 -18.02
C LYS A 159 5.91 4.84 -17.30
N THR A 160 6.98 4.48 -18.00
CA THR A 160 8.34 4.76 -17.52
C THR A 160 8.64 6.24 -17.72
N VAL A 161 9.15 6.89 -16.67
CA VAL A 161 9.52 8.30 -16.65
C VAL A 161 10.97 8.41 -16.19
N HIS A 162 11.74 9.20 -16.93
CA HIS A 162 13.13 9.50 -16.57
C HIS A 162 13.17 10.64 -15.55
N LEU A 163 13.80 10.43 -14.40
CA LEU A 163 13.88 11.40 -13.31
C LEU A 163 15.30 11.51 -12.77
N GLY A 164 16.06 12.44 -13.32
CA GLY A 164 17.48 12.59 -13.01
C GLY A 164 18.27 11.40 -13.55
N GLN A 165 18.90 10.63 -12.69
CA GLN A 165 19.66 9.44 -13.08
C GLN A 165 18.85 8.13 -12.99
N TYR A 166 17.58 8.20 -12.61
CA TYR A 166 16.73 7.04 -12.37
C TYR A 166 15.61 6.94 -13.41
N ASP A 167 15.34 5.72 -13.85
CA ASP A 167 14.09 5.39 -14.53
C ASP A 167 13.09 4.87 -13.50
N ILE A 168 11.88 5.42 -13.55
CA ILE A 168 10.81 5.10 -12.62
C ILE A 168 9.60 4.63 -13.43
N ASN A 169 9.04 3.48 -13.08
CA ASN A 169 7.73 3.08 -13.53
C ASN A 169 6.66 3.78 -12.70
N ARG A 170 5.77 4.49 -13.39
CA ARG A 170 4.55 5.05 -12.83
C ARG A 170 3.39 4.15 -13.24
N VAL A 171 3.00 3.26 -12.33
CA VAL A 171 1.84 2.38 -12.49
C VAL A 171 0.66 3.01 -11.76
N LEU A 172 -0.38 3.38 -12.51
CA LEU A 172 -1.61 3.97 -12.02
C LEU A 172 -2.76 3.03 -12.36
N ARG A 173 -3.52 2.59 -11.36
CA ARG A 173 -4.62 1.65 -11.55
C ARG A 173 -5.88 2.13 -10.86
N TRP A 174 -6.98 2.18 -11.59
CA TRP A 174 -8.32 2.38 -11.05
C TRP A 174 -9.08 1.07 -11.09
N THR A 175 -9.74 0.70 -9.99
CA THR A 175 -10.48 -0.57 -9.89
C THR A 175 -11.79 -0.36 -9.14
N ALA A 176 -12.89 -0.95 -9.62
CA ALA A 176 -14.11 -1.09 -8.85
C ALA A 176 -13.93 -2.22 -7.83
N GLU A 177 -14.14 -1.93 -6.55
CA GLU A 177 -13.97 -2.88 -5.46
C GLU A 177 -15.21 -2.90 -4.58
N THR A 178 -15.70 -4.09 -4.26
CA THR A 178 -16.69 -4.31 -3.21
C THR A 178 -15.99 -4.88 -2.00
N ALA A 179 -16.06 -4.16 -0.88
CA ALA A 179 -15.50 -4.60 0.39
C ALA A 179 -16.63 -5.05 1.32
N GLN A 180 -16.41 -6.15 2.03
CA GLN A 180 -17.39 -6.75 2.93
C GLN A 180 -16.76 -7.02 4.30
N TYR A 181 -17.43 -6.58 5.37
CA TYR A 181 -17.16 -7.05 6.72
C TYR A 181 -18.07 -8.20 7.09
N GLN A 182 -17.48 -9.24 7.67
CA GLN A 182 -18.19 -10.39 8.20
C GLN A 182 -17.92 -10.50 9.69
N GLN A 183 -18.97 -10.62 10.50
CA GLN A 183 -18.82 -10.88 11.93
C GLN A 183 -18.81 -12.39 12.18
N PHE A 184 -17.79 -12.87 12.86
CA PHE A 184 -17.72 -14.23 13.36
C PHE A 184 -18.04 -14.23 14.85
N SER A 185 -19.21 -14.76 15.21
CA SER A 185 -19.59 -14.95 16.60
C SER A 185 -19.30 -16.39 17.01
N PHE A 186 -18.34 -16.58 17.90
CA PHE A 186 -18.03 -17.89 18.47
C PHE A 186 -18.97 -18.18 19.64
N ASN A 187 -19.93 -19.07 19.43
CA ASN A 187 -20.78 -19.58 20.50
C ASN A 187 -20.59 -21.09 20.61
N ALA A 188 -20.21 -21.60 21.78
CA ALA A 188 -19.83 -23.00 21.98
C ALA A 188 -20.98 -24.00 21.68
N ALA A 189 -22.22 -23.54 21.61
CA ALA A 189 -23.42 -24.36 21.38
C ALA A 189 -24.05 -24.20 19.99
N ALA A 190 -23.52 -23.35 19.10
CA ALA A 190 -24.13 -23.08 17.79
C ALA A 190 -23.10 -23.15 16.64
N PRO A 191 -23.50 -23.59 15.44
CA PRO A 191 -22.64 -23.54 14.26
C PRO A 191 -22.17 -22.11 13.97
N LEU A 192 -20.89 -21.97 13.63
CA LEU A 192 -20.32 -20.72 13.14
C LEU A 192 -21.06 -20.30 11.86
N THR A 193 -21.95 -19.32 11.99
CA THR A 193 -22.64 -18.73 10.85
C THR A 193 -22.14 -17.30 10.68
N PRO A 194 -21.10 -17.05 9.87
CA PRO A 194 -20.68 -15.70 9.56
C PRO A 194 -21.80 -14.97 8.81
N GLY A 195 -22.14 -13.77 9.29
CA GLY A 195 -23.08 -12.87 8.63
C GLY A 195 -22.37 -11.61 8.15
N PRO A 196 -22.71 -11.07 6.97
CA PRO A 196 -22.22 -9.76 6.57
C PRO A 196 -22.85 -8.69 7.46
N ILE A 197 -22.01 -7.81 7.96
CA ILE A 197 -22.39 -6.72 8.88
C ILE A 197 -22.17 -5.34 8.24
N GLY A 198 -21.40 -5.29 7.15
CA GLY A 198 -21.14 -4.07 6.39
C GLY A 198 -20.73 -4.40 4.96
N LEU A 199 -21.23 -3.60 4.02
CA LEU A 199 -20.81 -3.58 2.62
C LEU A 199 -20.40 -2.15 2.28
N ALA A 200 -19.30 -2.02 1.55
CA ALA A 200 -18.91 -0.75 0.95
C ALA A 200 -18.45 -0.97 -0.48
N TYR A 201 -18.73 0.03 -1.29
CA TYR A 201 -18.42 0.05 -2.71
C TYR A 201 -17.42 1.18 -2.92
N PHE A 202 -16.28 0.84 -3.53
CA PHE A 202 -15.20 1.78 -3.77
C PHE A 202 -14.81 1.77 -5.24
N VAL A 203 -14.46 2.94 -5.75
CA VAL A 203 -13.49 3.01 -6.83
C VAL A 203 -12.15 3.32 -6.19
N THR A 204 -11.21 2.39 -6.31
CA THR A 204 -9.86 2.53 -5.77
C THR A 204 -8.95 3.11 -6.83
N TYR A 205 -7.97 3.89 -6.38
CA TYR A 205 -6.89 4.43 -7.20
C TYR A 205 -5.56 4.05 -6.55
N LEU A 206 -4.90 3.05 -7.13
CA LEU A 206 -3.60 2.57 -6.72
C LEU A 206 -2.51 3.33 -7.49
N ILE A 207 -1.65 3.99 -6.73
CA ILE A 207 -0.45 4.66 -7.22
C ILE A 207 0.73 3.78 -6.83
N ASP A 208 1.35 3.09 -7.78
CA ASP A 208 2.59 2.30 -7.58
C ASP A 208 3.72 2.94 -8.37
N ILE A 209 4.60 3.62 -7.64
CA ILE A 209 5.79 4.26 -8.18
C ILE A 209 7.01 3.46 -7.77
N ASN A 210 7.69 2.85 -8.73
CA ASN A 210 8.84 1.98 -8.46
C ASN A 210 10.00 2.24 -9.41
N THR A 211 11.22 2.08 -8.92
CA THR A 211 12.41 2.20 -9.77
C THR A 211 12.50 1.02 -10.74
N VAL A 212 13.03 1.28 -11.94
CA VAL A 212 13.43 0.23 -12.87
C VAL A 212 14.78 -0.33 -12.40
N PRO A 213 14.94 -1.65 -12.23
CA PRO A 213 16.23 -2.25 -11.90
C PRO A 213 17.25 -1.91 -12.98
N ASN A 214 18.38 -1.32 -12.58
CA ASN A 214 19.51 -1.09 -13.48
C ASN A 214 20.60 -2.13 -13.14
N LEU A 215 20.93 -2.98 -14.10
CA LEU A 215 21.85 -4.10 -13.89
C LEU A 215 23.19 -3.59 -13.32
N GLY A 216 23.59 -4.11 -12.17
CA GLY A 216 24.86 -3.79 -11.52
C GLY A 216 24.87 -2.54 -10.64
N LYS A 217 23.74 -1.85 -10.43
CA LYS A 217 23.63 -0.73 -9.49
C LYS A 217 22.77 -1.11 -8.29
N SER A 218 23.33 -0.96 -7.09
CA SER A 218 22.60 -1.00 -5.82
C SER A 218 22.63 0.36 -5.14
N PHE A 219 21.74 0.55 -4.17
CA PHE A 219 21.60 1.75 -3.39
C PHE A 219 22.03 1.45 -1.95
N ASP A 220 23.05 2.16 -1.48
CA ASP A 220 23.33 2.27 -0.05
C ASP A 220 22.20 3.04 0.67
N ALA A 221 22.25 3.15 1.99
CA ALA A 221 21.20 3.81 2.75
C ALA A 221 20.94 5.26 2.30
N GLY A 222 22.00 6.02 1.98
CA GLY A 222 21.87 7.40 1.48
C GLY A 222 21.22 7.47 0.10
N GLY A 223 21.64 6.61 -0.82
CA GLY A 223 21.03 6.46 -2.14
C GLY A 223 19.56 6.05 -2.05
N GLN A 224 19.23 5.14 -1.14
CA GLN A 224 17.85 4.71 -0.92
C GLN A 224 16.94 5.84 -0.44
N ILE A 225 17.44 6.70 0.45
CA ILE A 225 16.70 7.88 0.92
C ILE A 225 16.48 8.85 -0.25
N ALA A 226 17.52 9.13 -1.05
CA ALA A 226 17.40 10.01 -2.21
C ALA A 226 16.40 9.49 -3.26
N VAL A 227 16.37 8.16 -3.47
CA VAL A 227 15.36 7.51 -4.33
C VAL A 227 13.97 7.67 -3.73
N LEU A 228 13.75 7.39 -2.45
CA LEU A 228 12.45 7.55 -1.80
C LEU A 228 11.90 8.98 -1.89
N GLU A 229 12.76 10.00 -1.78
CA GLU A 229 12.34 11.40 -1.96
C GLU A 229 11.80 11.66 -3.37
N LYS A 230 12.46 11.08 -4.37
CA LYS A 230 12.02 11.16 -5.77
C LYS A 230 10.71 10.40 -5.97
N LEU A 231 10.57 9.19 -5.43
CA LEU A 231 9.31 8.44 -5.48
C LEU A 231 8.19 9.21 -4.78
N GLY A 232 8.44 9.77 -3.60
CA GLY A 232 7.50 10.58 -2.83
C GLY A 232 7.02 11.82 -3.58
N SER A 233 7.91 12.54 -4.26
CA SER A 233 7.55 13.67 -5.13
C SER A 233 6.66 13.26 -6.31
N VAL A 234 6.89 12.08 -6.89
CA VAL A 234 6.02 11.55 -7.96
C VAL A 234 4.65 11.16 -7.38
N VAL A 235 4.62 10.48 -6.23
CA VAL A 235 3.38 10.10 -5.54
C VAL A 235 2.54 11.33 -5.23
N GLN A 236 3.13 12.38 -4.63
CA GLN A 236 2.41 13.63 -4.33
C GLN A 236 1.77 14.27 -5.55
N ARG A 237 2.45 14.24 -6.71
CA ARG A 237 1.85 14.70 -7.98
C ARG A 237 0.69 13.80 -8.41
N CYS A 238 0.87 12.48 -8.32
CA CYS A 238 -0.13 11.51 -8.76
C CYS A 238 -1.38 11.47 -7.88
N VAL A 239 -1.28 11.84 -6.60
CA VAL A 239 -2.42 12.01 -5.69
C VAL A 239 -3.45 13.02 -6.22
N GLY A 240 -2.98 14.03 -6.96
CA GLY A 240 -3.85 15.01 -7.61
C GLY A 240 -4.45 14.57 -8.94
N PHE A 241 -4.12 13.37 -9.44
CA PHE A 241 -4.70 12.87 -10.69
C PHE A 241 -6.00 12.14 -10.39
N GLU A 242 -7.10 12.63 -10.95
CA GLU A 242 -8.42 12.02 -10.75
C GLU A 242 -8.93 11.30 -11.99
N SER A 243 -8.30 11.54 -13.14
CA SER A 243 -8.71 11.05 -14.45
C SER A 243 -7.51 10.81 -15.36
N LEU A 244 -7.74 10.12 -16.47
CA LEU A 244 -6.74 9.93 -17.52
C LEU A 244 -6.27 11.28 -18.10
N GLY A 245 -7.15 12.28 -18.16
CA GLY A 245 -6.84 13.63 -18.65
C GLY A 245 -5.82 14.39 -17.81
N ASP A 246 -5.66 14.01 -16.54
CA ASP A 246 -4.67 14.61 -15.63
C ASP A 246 -3.26 14.04 -15.84
N VAL A 247 -3.17 12.87 -16.50
CA VAL A 247 -1.92 12.17 -16.77
C VAL A 247 -1.22 12.79 -17.99
N LYS A 248 -0.62 13.96 -17.81
CA LYS A 248 0.28 14.58 -18.80
C LYS A 248 1.71 14.04 -18.67
#